data_AF-A0A2V8R6G0-F1
#
_entry.id   AF-A0A2V8R6G0-F1
#
_cell.length_a   1.000
_cell.length_b   1.000
_cell.length_c   1.000
_cell.angle_alpha   90.00
_cell.angle_beta   90.00
_cell.angle_gamma   90.00
#
_symmetry.space_group_name_H-M   'P 1'
#
loop_
_entity.id
_entity.type
_entity.pdbx_description
1 polymer ?
#
loop_
_entity_poly.entity_id
_entity_poly.type
_entity_poly.pdbx_seq_one_letter_code
_entity_poly.pdbx_strand_id
1 'polypeptide(L)'
;MKTLGDEDYLRGYAAKALVNFKTNHLSKALENALSSEDNFSKRKAIQTIGYYSLEPHVLEKLSRIATTDSIEEVRIDATEAKEKFALKIELLDHCSAIGAAQPLTDNESRELFLVGEAFKVAAEAGHIFRPTANSDWGIDGEIEFKNERGEANGQRVYLQLKSGDSYLRTRKRDGKEIFVIKNPRHAEYWQSHAYPVLLVIRDSSGQIRWMNVTEYLQRQGTDVRQIEFQGEPFTAESVKQMRARFA
;
A
#
# COMPACT_ATOMS: atom_id res chain seq x y z
N MET A 1 -26.82 -19.79 -24.37
CA MET A 1 -26.99 -18.99 -23.14
C MET A 1 -26.03 -19.59 -22.11
N LYS A 2 -24.81 -19.06 -22.02
CA LYS A 2 -23.69 -19.64 -21.24
C LYS A 2 -23.51 -18.83 -19.96
N THR A 3 -23.51 -19.52 -18.83
CA THR A 3 -23.31 -19.04 -17.46
C THR A 3 -21.88 -18.50 -17.27
N LEU A 4 -21.71 -17.18 -17.43
CA LEU A 4 -20.46 -16.46 -17.15
C LEU A 4 -20.36 -15.97 -15.69
N GLY A 5 -21.42 -16.11 -14.88
CA GLY A 5 -21.46 -15.62 -13.49
C GLY A 5 -20.87 -16.56 -12.44
N ASP A 6 -20.94 -17.87 -12.65
CA ASP A 6 -20.54 -18.85 -11.63
C ASP A 6 -19.03 -19.09 -11.58
N GLU A 7 -18.32 -19.02 -12.72
CA GLU A 7 -16.86 -19.27 -12.75
C GLU A 7 -16.05 -18.14 -12.11
N ASP A 8 -16.42 -16.88 -12.27
CA ASP A 8 -15.72 -15.75 -11.66
C ASP A 8 -16.02 -15.63 -10.15
N TYR A 9 -17.25 -15.98 -9.73
CA TYR A 9 -17.62 -16.09 -8.32
C TYR A 9 -16.83 -17.22 -7.62
N LEU A 10 -16.76 -18.40 -8.25
CA LEU A 10 -16.00 -19.54 -7.76
C LEU A 10 -14.49 -19.28 -7.76
N ARG A 11 -13.94 -18.56 -8.74
CA ARG A 11 -12.52 -18.14 -8.74
C ARG A 11 -12.22 -17.14 -7.64
N GLY A 12 -13.09 -16.16 -7.41
CA GLY A 12 -12.94 -15.20 -6.31
C GLY A 12 -12.99 -15.88 -4.94
N TYR A 13 -13.93 -16.82 -4.76
CA TYR A 13 -14.05 -17.60 -3.53
C TYR A 13 -12.89 -18.58 -3.33
N ALA A 14 -12.46 -19.28 -4.39
CA ALA A 14 -11.31 -20.19 -4.34
C ALA A 14 -10.00 -19.44 -4.12
N ALA A 15 -9.81 -18.26 -4.73
CA ALA A 15 -8.65 -17.40 -4.49
C ALA A 15 -8.65 -16.87 -3.05
N LYS A 16 -9.80 -16.41 -2.54
CA LYS A 16 -9.95 -15.96 -1.14
C LYS A 16 -9.74 -17.11 -0.15
N ALA A 17 -10.26 -18.30 -0.45
CA ALA A 17 -10.05 -19.50 0.35
C ALA A 17 -8.60 -19.99 0.30
N LEU A 18 -7.92 -19.91 -0.84
CA LEU A 18 -6.49 -20.26 -0.99
C LEU A 18 -5.57 -19.24 -0.33
N VAL A 19 -5.92 -17.94 -0.42
CA VAL A 19 -5.25 -16.87 0.32
C VAL A 19 -5.41 -17.14 1.81
N ASN A 20 -6.65 -17.31 2.30
CA ASN A 20 -6.95 -17.63 3.70
C ASN A 20 -6.26 -18.92 4.18
N PHE A 21 -6.20 -19.96 3.35
CA PHE A 21 -5.53 -21.22 3.68
C PHE A 21 -4.01 -21.03 3.81
N LYS A 22 -3.39 -20.25 2.92
CA LYS A 22 -1.96 -19.92 3.00
C LYS A 22 -1.65 -18.97 4.16
N THR A 23 -2.48 -17.96 4.43
CA THR A 23 -2.31 -17.05 5.58
C THR A 23 -2.58 -17.74 6.92
N ASN A 24 -3.45 -18.74 7.01
CA ASN A 24 -3.66 -19.49 8.26
C ASN A 24 -2.45 -20.34 8.64
N HIS A 25 -1.81 -21.00 7.67
CA HIS A 25 -0.55 -21.71 7.91
C HIS A 25 0.60 -20.74 8.22
N LEU A 26 0.67 -19.60 7.53
CA LEU A 26 1.65 -18.55 7.79
C LEU A 26 1.47 -17.94 9.19
N SER A 27 0.23 -17.64 9.58
CA SER A 27 -0.12 -17.08 10.89
C SER A 27 0.27 -18.05 11.99
N LYS A 28 -0.05 -19.34 11.87
CA LYS A 28 0.34 -20.36 12.85
C LYS A 28 1.86 -20.54 12.97
N ALA A 29 2.59 -20.48 11.86
CA ALA A 29 4.05 -20.53 11.87
C ALA A 29 4.67 -19.26 12.49
N LEU A 30 4.13 -18.09 12.17
CA LEU A 30 4.55 -16.81 12.73
C LEU A 30 4.20 -16.71 14.22
N GLU A 31 3.05 -17.24 14.64
CA GLU A 31 2.65 -17.32 16.04
C GLU A 31 3.56 -18.20 16.89
N ASN A 32 4.11 -19.26 16.29
CA ASN A 32 5.15 -20.07 16.92
C ASN A 32 6.47 -19.29 17.01
N ALA A 33 6.79 -18.50 15.97
CA ALA A 33 7.98 -17.64 15.95
C ALA A 33 7.88 -16.45 16.93
N LEU A 34 6.67 -16.00 17.31
CA LEU A 34 6.47 -15.06 18.41
C LEU A 34 6.95 -15.59 19.76
N SER A 35 7.03 -16.92 19.90
CA SER A 35 7.54 -17.60 21.10
C SER A 35 9.03 -17.96 20.98
N SER A 36 9.70 -17.52 19.92
CA SER A 36 11.14 -17.76 19.71
C SER A 36 11.99 -17.12 20.81
N GLU A 37 13.01 -17.83 21.28
CA GLU A 37 14.04 -17.26 22.17
C GLU A 37 15.01 -16.34 21.40
N ASP A 38 15.12 -16.51 20.08
CA ASP A 38 15.90 -15.61 19.23
C ASP A 38 15.16 -14.29 18.98
N ASN A 39 15.75 -13.20 19.47
CA ASN A 39 15.21 -11.86 19.38
C ASN A 39 15.02 -11.39 17.93
N PHE A 40 15.96 -11.73 17.03
CA PHE A 40 15.86 -11.31 15.64
C PHE A 40 14.65 -11.96 14.95
N SER A 41 14.50 -13.27 15.09
CA SER A 41 13.37 -14.03 14.56
C SER A 41 12.03 -13.59 15.19
N LYS A 42 12.01 -13.32 16.51
CA LYS A 42 10.82 -12.83 17.20
C LYS A 42 10.40 -11.45 16.68
N ARG A 43 11.33 -10.50 16.55
CA ARG A 43 11.05 -9.17 15.98
C ARG A 43 10.55 -9.24 14.54
N LYS A 44 11.17 -10.08 13.71
CA LYS A 44 10.72 -10.30 12.33
C LYS A 44 9.31 -10.90 12.28
N ALA A 45 9.01 -11.84 13.17
CA ALA A 45 7.69 -12.44 13.29
C ALA A 45 6.63 -11.40 13.74
N ILE A 46 6.94 -10.54 14.71
CA ILE A 46 6.08 -9.46 15.19
C ILE A 46 5.72 -8.49 14.06
N GLN A 47 6.73 -7.99 13.35
CA GLN A 47 6.52 -7.06 12.23
C GLN A 47 5.69 -7.70 11.12
N THR A 48 5.89 -9.00 10.87
CA THR A 48 5.18 -9.75 9.83
C THR A 48 3.75 -10.06 10.26
N ILE A 49 3.51 -10.46 11.51
CA ILE A 49 2.18 -10.89 11.95
C ILE A 49 1.21 -9.72 12.11
N GLY A 50 1.66 -8.57 12.62
CA GLY A 50 0.83 -7.36 12.68
C GLY A 50 0.42 -6.86 11.28
N TYR A 51 1.14 -7.33 10.26
CA TYR A 51 0.91 -6.98 8.88
C TYR A 51 -0.01 -7.99 8.15
N TYR A 52 0.30 -9.28 8.24
CA TYR A 52 -0.31 -10.33 7.41
C TYR A 52 -1.41 -11.10 8.12
N SER A 53 -1.49 -11.07 9.45
CA SER A 53 -2.57 -11.76 10.17
C SER A 53 -3.92 -11.19 9.76
N LEU A 54 -4.94 -12.04 9.76
CA LEU A 54 -6.36 -11.67 9.67
C LEU A 54 -7.10 -12.07 10.94
N GLU A 55 -6.38 -12.62 11.92
CA GLU A 55 -6.95 -13.26 13.09
C GLU A 55 -7.02 -12.27 14.27
N PRO A 56 -8.21 -11.89 14.75
CA PRO A 56 -8.35 -10.85 15.77
C PRO A 56 -7.58 -11.12 17.07
N HIS A 57 -7.39 -12.39 17.45
CA HIS A 57 -6.64 -12.75 18.67
C HIS A 57 -5.15 -12.38 18.62
N VAL A 58 -4.59 -12.13 17.43
CA VAL A 58 -3.21 -11.64 17.29
C VAL A 58 -3.03 -10.27 17.93
N LEU A 59 -4.07 -9.44 17.98
CA LEU A 59 -4.01 -8.11 18.59
C LEU A 59 -3.75 -8.20 20.10
N GLU A 60 -4.42 -9.14 20.78
CA GLU A 60 -4.23 -9.41 22.20
C GLU A 60 -2.81 -9.91 22.47
N LYS A 61 -2.30 -10.79 21.61
CA LYS A 61 -0.95 -11.35 21.72
C LYS A 61 0.13 -10.28 21.53
N LEU A 62 -0.01 -9.40 20.54
CA LEU A 62 0.89 -8.25 20.32
C LEU A 62 0.84 -7.26 21.50
N SER A 63 -0.35 -7.00 22.04
CA SER A 63 -0.52 -6.14 23.23
C SER A 63 0.20 -6.69 24.46
N ARG A 64 0.18 -8.02 24.63
CA ARG A 64 0.93 -8.68 25.70
C ARG A 64 2.44 -8.55 25.49
N ILE A 65 2.95 -8.84 24.30
CA ILE A 65 4.39 -8.72 24.01
C ILE A 65 4.88 -7.28 24.22
N ALA A 66 4.11 -6.30 23.75
CA ALA A 66 4.40 -4.87 23.91
C ALA A 66 4.56 -4.44 25.39
N THR A 67 3.92 -5.12 26.32
CA THR A 67 3.95 -4.78 27.76
C THR A 67 4.85 -5.70 28.58
N THR A 68 5.04 -6.95 28.18
CA THR A 68 5.68 -7.97 29.04
C THR A 68 7.05 -8.47 28.55
N ASP A 69 7.44 -8.23 27.30
CA ASP A 69 8.71 -8.76 26.79
C ASP A 69 9.92 -8.04 27.45
N SER A 70 10.96 -8.81 27.79
CA SER A 70 12.14 -8.30 28.49
C SER A 70 12.98 -7.36 27.62
N ILE A 71 12.91 -7.51 26.29
CA ILE A 71 13.71 -6.73 25.34
C ILE A 71 12.93 -5.49 24.89
N GLU A 72 13.53 -4.31 25.05
CA GLU A 72 12.90 -3.03 24.70
C GLU A 72 12.56 -2.90 23.22
N GLU A 73 13.48 -3.27 22.33
CA GLU A 73 13.24 -3.23 20.89
C GLU A 73 12.08 -4.15 20.46
N VAL A 74 11.89 -5.28 21.15
CA VAL A 74 10.77 -6.20 20.91
C VAL A 74 9.45 -5.55 21.33
N ARG A 75 9.43 -4.81 22.46
CA ARG A 75 8.25 -4.08 22.91
C ARG A 75 7.86 -2.95 21.96
N ILE A 76 8.84 -2.22 21.44
CA ILE A 76 8.62 -1.15 20.45
C ILE A 76 8.01 -1.74 19.17
N ASP A 77 8.64 -2.77 18.60
CA ASP A 77 8.14 -3.43 17.38
C ASP A 77 6.74 -4.01 17.59
N ALA A 78 6.44 -4.56 18.77
CA ALA A 78 5.12 -5.09 19.10
C ALA A 78 4.06 -4.00 19.26
N THR A 79 4.43 -2.82 19.79
CA THR A 79 3.53 -1.67 19.90
C THR A 79 3.15 -1.17 18.51
N GLU A 80 4.13 -0.98 17.63
CA GLU A 80 3.86 -0.58 16.25
C GLU A 80 3.02 -1.62 15.50
N ALA A 81 3.36 -2.91 15.63
CA ALA A 81 2.62 -3.99 14.99
C ALA A 81 1.18 -4.06 15.49
N LYS A 82 0.95 -3.84 16.79
CA LYS A 82 -0.39 -3.79 17.40
C LYS A 82 -1.21 -2.65 16.81
N GLU A 83 -0.66 -1.45 16.73
CA GLU A 83 -1.37 -0.27 16.18
C GLU A 83 -1.74 -0.47 14.71
N LYS A 84 -0.78 -0.97 13.91
CA LYS A 84 -1.00 -1.31 12.50
C LYS A 84 -2.08 -2.38 12.34
N PHE A 85 -2.07 -3.41 13.20
CA PHE A 85 -3.04 -4.50 13.13
C PHE A 85 -4.44 -4.08 13.60
N ALA A 86 -4.55 -3.23 14.62
CA ALA A 86 -5.82 -2.68 15.08
C ALA A 86 -6.50 -1.85 13.98
N LEU A 87 -5.75 -0.93 13.36
CA LEU A 87 -6.23 -0.15 12.22
C LEU A 87 -6.69 -1.04 11.06
N LYS A 88 -5.95 -2.14 10.81
CA LYS A 88 -6.32 -3.12 9.78
C LYS A 88 -7.61 -3.86 10.12
N ILE A 89 -7.82 -4.28 11.37
CA ILE A 89 -9.07 -4.95 11.79
C ILE A 89 -10.24 -3.98 11.62
N GLU A 90 -10.12 -2.73 12.10
CA GLU A 90 -11.16 -1.71 11.92
C GLU A 90 -11.49 -1.49 10.44
N LEU A 91 -10.46 -1.41 9.59
CA LEU A 91 -10.62 -1.28 8.15
C LEU A 91 -11.29 -2.52 7.51
N LEU A 92 -10.89 -3.73 7.92
CA LEU A 92 -11.45 -4.99 7.42
C LEU A 92 -12.89 -5.22 7.87
N ASP A 93 -13.23 -4.83 9.09
CA ASP A 93 -14.61 -4.86 9.60
C ASP A 93 -15.47 -3.85 8.84
N HIS A 94 -14.95 -2.67 8.53
CA HIS A 94 -15.60 -1.72 7.62
C HIS A 94 -15.79 -2.33 6.22
N CYS A 95 -14.78 -3.01 5.66
CA CYS A 95 -14.86 -3.70 4.36
C CYS A 95 -15.73 -4.97 4.38
N SER A 96 -16.01 -5.55 5.54
CA SER A 96 -16.86 -6.74 5.68
C SER A 96 -18.33 -6.36 5.91
N ALA A 97 -18.57 -5.23 6.59
CA ALA A 97 -19.90 -4.62 6.71
C ALA A 97 -20.37 -3.98 5.40
N ILE A 98 -19.44 -3.38 4.65
CA ILE A 98 -19.66 -2.86 3.30
C ILE A 98 -19.29 -3.99 2.33
N GLY A 99 -20.20 -4.92 2.05
CA GLY A 99 -19.94 -6.04 1.15
C GLY A 99 -19.17 -5.61 -0.11
N ALA A 100 -18.23 -6.45 -0.55
CA ALA A 100 -17.22 -6.22 -1.60
C ALA A 100 -17.74 -5.78 -3.00
N ALA A 101 -19.01 -5.40 -3.12
CA ALA A 101 -19.69 -4.93 -4.32
C ALA A 101 -20.33 -3.54 -4.18
N GLN A 102 -20.25 -2.85 -3.03
CA GLN A 102 -20.73 -1.47 -2.92
C GLN A 102 -19.60 -0.46 -3.13
N PRO A 103 -19.81 0.57 -3.99
CA PRO A 103 -18.83 1.62 -4.17
C PRO A 103 -18.58 2.32 -2.83
N LEU A 104 -17.30 2.43 -2.42
CA LEU A 104 -16.90 3.30 -1.31
C LEU A 104 -17.49 4.70 -1.57
N THR A 105 -18.47 5.08 -0.75
CA THR A 105 -19.40 6.18 -1.04
C THR A 105 -18.81 7.54 -0.72
N ASP A 106 -17.85 7.62 0.21
CA ASP A 106 -17.16 8.84 0.59
C ASP A 106 -15.68 8.82 0.17
N ASN A 107 -15.11 10.00 -0.04
CA ASN A 107 -13.73 10.15 -0.51
C ASN A 107 -12.70 9.72 0.54
N GLU A 108 -12.99 9.87 1.83
CA GLU A 108 -12.06 9.52 2.91
C GLU A 108 -11.83 8.01 2.94
N SER A 109 -12.90 7.21 2.86
CA SER A 109 -12.84 5.76 2.74
C SER A 109 -12.09 5.29 1.49
N ARG A 110 -12.27 5.99 0.36
CA ARG A 110 -11.57 5.69 -0.90
C ARG A 110 -10.07 5.95 -0.82
N GLU A 111 -9.68 7.01 -0.14
CA GLU A 111 -8.28 7.38 0.09
C GLU A 111 -7.63 6.43 1.09
N LEU A 112 -8.30 6.14 2.21
CA LEU A 112 -7.82 5.20 3.22
C LEU A 112 -7.63 3.78 2.65
N PHE A 113 -8.55 3.32 1.79
CA PHE A 113 -8.40 2.04 1.10
C PHE A 113 -7.13 2.01 0.21
N LEU A 114 -6.86 3.08 -0.54
CA LEU A 114 -5.68 3.17 -1.39
C LEU A 114 -4.39 3.24 -0.56
N VAL A 115 -4.41 3.90 0.60
CA VAL A 115 -3.30 3.85 1.57
C VAL A 115 -3.06 2.41 2.04
N GLY A 116 -4.12 1.66 2.34
CA GLY A 116 -4.03 0.24 2.72
C GLY A 116 -3.43 -0.64 1.62
N GLU A 117 -3.84 -0.47 0.37
CA GLU A 117 -3.26 -1.18 -0.77
C GLU A 117 -1.80 -0.77 -1.02
N ALA A 118 -1.45 0.50 -0.84
CA ALA A 118 -0.08 0.98 -0.97
C ALA A 118 0.85 0.36 0.08
N PHE A 119 0.37 0.28 1.32
CA PHE A 119 1.03 -0.47 2.36
C PHE A 119 1.25 -1.90 1.87
N LYS A 120 0.18 -2.62 1.51
CA LYS A 120 0.20 -4.06 1.18
C LYS A 120 1.23 -4.35 0.09
N VAL A 121 1.19 -3.59 -0.99
CA VAL A 121 2.11 -3.72 -2.12
C VAL A 121 3.56 -3.51 -1.68
N ALA A 122 3.85 -2.50 -0.86
CA ALA A 122 5.20 -2.24 -0.36
C ALA A 122 5.72 -3.37 0.54
N ALA A 123 4.87 -3.94 1.40
CA ALA A 123 5.25 -5.04 2.27
C ALA A 123 5.47 -6.35 1.51
N GLU A 124 4.59 -6.69 0.56
CA GLU A 124 4.79 -7.80 -0.38
C GLU A 124 6.08 -7.63 -1.21
N ALA A 125 6.47 -6.39 -1.51
CA ALA A 125 7.76 -6.08 -2.13
C ALA A 125 8.96 -6.19 -1.17
N GLY A 126 8.74 -6.30 0.14
CA GLY A 126 9.78 -6.35 1.17
C GLY A 126 10.33 -4.98 1.57
N HIS A 127 9.56 -3.91 1.38
CA HIS A 127 9.96 -2.52 1.64
C HIS A 127 9.11 -1.89 2.76
N ILE A 128 9.47 -0.67 3.19
CA ILE A 128 8.76 0.05 4.24
C ILE A 128 7.88 1.10 3.60
N PHE A 129 6.57 1.07 3.85
CA PHE A 129 5.69 2.20 3.54
C PHE A 129 5.39 3.00 4.80
N ARG A 130 5.44 4.34 4.69
CA ARG A 130 5.03 5.26 5.75
C ARG A 130 4.00 6.25 5.20
N PRO A 131 2.77 6.30 5.74
CA PRO A 131 1.81 7.33 5.38
C PRO A 131 2.23 8.70 5.94
N THR A 132 1.86 9.77 5.25
CA THR A 132 2.10 11.15 5.70
C THR A 132 0.84 11.68 6.38
N ALA A 133 0.96 12.19 7.62
CA ALA A 133 -0.19 12.67 8.39
C ALA A 133 -0.80 14.00 7.86
N ASN A 134 -0.03 14.79 7.11
CA ASN A 134 -0.44 16.11 6.60
C ASN A 134 -0.24 16.19 5.07
N SER A 135 -1.24 15.76 4.29
CA SER A 135 -1.14 15.67 2.82
C SER A 135 -1.54 16.94 2.06
N ASP A 136 -1.69 18.09 2.73
CA ASP A 136 -2.10 19.38 2.14
C ASP A 136 -1.23 19.84 0.95
N TRP A 137 -0.04 19.28 0.81
CA TRP A 137 0.92 19.56 -0.24
C TRP A 137 0.98 18.50 -1.35
N GLY A 138 0.23 17.40 -1.22
CA GLY A 138 0.09 16.39 -2.26
C GLY A 138 1.08 15.22 -2.16
N ILE A 139 1.61 14.92 -0.98
CA ILE A 139 2.33 13.67 -0.71
C ILE A 139 1.58 12.94 0.40
N ASP A 140 1.07 11.76 0.08
CA ASP A 140 0.24 10.95 0.98
C ASP A 140 1.05 9.83 1.66
N GLY A 141 2.26 9.52 1.16
CA GLY A 141 3.18 8.60 1.82
C GLY A 141 4.52 8.45 1.12
N GLU A 142 5.38 7.60 1.67
CA GLU A 142 6.67 7.21 1.11
C GLU A 142 6.87 5.69 1.15
N ILE A 143 7.59 5.15 0.15
CA ILE A 143 8.16 3.80 0.20
C ILE A 143 9.67 3.94 0.33
N GLU A 144 10.22 3.51 1.46
CA GLU A 144 11.65 3.36 1.66
C GLU A 144 12.10 1.94 1.31
N PHE A 145 13.09 1.86 0.43
CA PHE A 145 13.63 0.61 -0.06
C PHE A 145 14.55 -0.03 0.99
N LYS A 146 14.53 -1.36 1.01
CA LYS A 146 15.42 -2.20 1.79
C LYS A 146 16.41 -2.89 0.86
N ASN A 147 17.65 -3.04 1.32
CA ASN A 147 18.66 -3.83 0.63
C ASN A 147 18.36 -5.34 0.74
N GLU A 148 19.21 -6.18 0.14
CA GLU A 148 19.03 -7.65 0.16
C GLU A 148 19.13 -8.26 1.56
N ARG A 149 19.77 -7.57 2.51
CA ARG A 149 19.85 -7.95 3.92
C ARG A 149 18.63 -7.49 4.73
N GLY A 150 17.70 -6.76 4.10
CA GLY A 150 16.49 -6.22 4.71
C GLY A 150 16.69 -4.90 5.44
N GLU A 151 17.85 -4.25 5.28
CA GLU A 151 18.20 -2.99 5.94
C GLU A 151 17.75 -1.81 5.09
N ALA A 152 17.17 -0.78 5.73
CA ALA A 152 16.82 0.47 5.07
C ALA A 152 18.09 1.33 4.87
N ASN A 153 18.28 1.86 3.67
CA ASN A 153 19.47 2.65 3.31
C ASN A 153 19.14 4.13 2.99
N GLY A 154 17.92 4.59 3.27
CA GLY A 154 17.46 5.95 3.02
C GLY A 154 16.85 6.20 1.63
N GLN A 155 17.10 5.32 0.65
CA GLN A 155 16.54 5.45 -0.70
C GLN A 155 15.04 5.20 -0.70
N ARG A 156 14.30 6.08 -1.35
CA ARG A 156 12.84 6.07 -1.30
C ARG A 156 12.19 6.66 -2.54
N VAL A 157 10.88 6.49 -2.61
CA VAL A 157 9.98 7.23 -3.49
C VAL A 157 8.84 7.82 -2.67
N TYR A 158 8.35 8.98 -3.07
CA TYR A 158 7.15 9.56 -2.51
C TYR A 158 5.92 9.18 -3.34
N LEU A 159 4.75 9.12 -2.71
CA LEU A 159 3.50 8.78 -3.38
C LEU A 159 2.46 9.88 -3.19
N GLN A 160 1.89 10.32 -4.29
CA GLN A 160 0.60 10.99 -4.33
C GLN A 160 -0.46 9.95 -4.70
N LEU A 161 -1.34 9.64 -3.77
CA LEU A 161 -2.45 8.71 -3.91
C LEU A 161 -3.72 9.45 -4.34
N LYS A 162 -4.42 8.89 -5.33
CA LYS A 162 -5.69 9.42 -5.85
C LYS A 162 -6.66 8.27 -6.13
N SER A 163 -7.85 8.33 -5.55
CA SER A 163 -8.85 7.25 -5.67
C SER A 163 -10.15 7.77 -6.28
N GLY A 164 -10.45 7.40 -7.53
CA GLY A 164 -11.50 8.08 -8.29
C GLY A 164 -11.26 8.16 -9.77
N ASP A 165 -12.33 7.93 -10.55
CA ASP A 165 -12.30 8.15 -12.00
C ASP A 165 -12.24 9.65 -12.34
N SER A 166 -12.57 10.52 -11.40
CA SER A 166 -12.54 11.98 -11.57
C SER A 166 -11.14 12.56 -11.78
N TYR A 167 -10.09 11.78 -11.50
CA TYR A 167 -8.70 12.20 -11.63
C TYR A 167 -8.14 12.04 -13.05
N LEU A 168 -8.69 11.14 -13.85
CA LEU A 168 -8.29 10.89 -15.22
C LEU A 168 -9.42 11.23 -16.18
N ARG A 169 -9.11 12.04 -17.20
CA ARG A 169 -10.04 12.30 -18.30
C ARG A 169 -9.49 11.73 -19.59
N THR A 170 -10.34 11.09 -20.38
CA THR A 170 -9.98 10.67 -21.74
C THR A 170 -9.98 11.89 -22.66
N ARG A 171 -8.84 12.18 -23.28
CA ARG A 171 -8.73 13.28 -24.25
C ARG A 171 -9.33 12.85 -25.58
N LYS A 172 -10.37 13.58 -26.03
CA LYS A 172 -11.18 13.21 -27.21
C LYS A 172 -10.40 13.01 -28.52
N ARG A 173 -9.30 13.76 -28.71
CA ARG A 173 -8.57 13.76 -30.00
C ARG A 173 -7.74 12.49 -30.24
N ASP A 174 -7.25 11.86 -29.19
CA ASP A 174 -6.26 10.77 -29.26
C ASP A 174 -6.50 9.64 -28.25
N GLY A 175 -7.58 9.70 -27.47
CA GLY A 175 -7.98 8.66 -26.52
C GLY A 175 -7.08 8.55 -25.28
N LYS A 176 -6.09 9.43 -25.12
CA LYS A 176 -5.12 9.35 -24.04
C LYS A 176 -5.73 9.77 -22.70
N GLU A 177 -5.37 9.08 -21.63
CA GLU A 177 -5.75 9.46 -20.27
C GLU A 177 -4.92 10.65 -19.80
N ILE A 178 -5.60 11.68 -19.31
CA ILE A 178 -4.98 12.93 -18.88
C ILE A 178 -5.30 13.16 -17.42
N PHE A 179 -4.24 13.31 -16.62
CA PHE A 179 -4.34 13.87 -15.29
C PHE A 179 -4.16 15.39 -15.36
N VAL A 180 -5.10 16.15 -14.80
CA VAL A 180 -5.05 17.62 -14.80
C VAL A 180 -4.50 18.11 -13.47
N ILE A 181 -3.39 18.86 -13.52
CA ILE A 181 -2.83 19.51 -12.35
C ILE A 181 -3.66 20.77 -12.07
N LYS A 182 -4.61 20.67 -11.14
CA LYS A 182 -5.53 21.78 -10.80
C LYS A 182 -4.80 22.97 -10.18
N ASN A 183 -3.74 22.70 -9.41
CA ASN A 183 -2.93 23.73 -8.76
C ASN A 183 -1.47 23.60 -9.23
N PRO A 184 -0.95 24.57 -10.00
CA PRO A 184 0.42 24.52 -10.53
C PRO A 184 1.50 24.28 -9.45
N ARG A 185 1.26 24.73 -8.21
CA ARG A 185 2.18 24.51 -7.09
C ARG A 185 2.48 23.03 -6.85
N HIS A 186 1.58 22.11 -7.21
CA HIS A 186 1.82 20.67 -7.03
C HIS A 186 2.93 20.19 -7.97
N ALA A 187 2.99 20.69 -9.21
CA ALA A 187 4.07 20.34 -10.13
C ALA A 187 5.43 20.82 -9.60
N GLU A 188 5.49 22.07 -9.14
CA GLU A 188 6.69 22.65 -8.51
C GLU A 188 7.10 21.85 -7.26
N TYR A 189 6.13 21.56 -6.39
CA TYR A 189 6.35 20.79 -5.17
C TYR A 189 6.88 19.38 -5.46
N TRP A 190 6.27 18.65 -6.39
CA TRP A 190 6.74 17.32 -6.80
C TRP A 190 8.16 17.34 -7.39
N GLN A 191 8.55 18.40 -8.09
CA GLN A 191 9.90 18.56 -8.64
C GLN A 191 10.94 18.98 -7.61
N SER A 192 10.52 19.64 -6.53
CA SER A 192 11.40 20.12 -5.46
C SER A 192 11.90 19.02 -4.51
N HIS A 193 11.25 17.86 -4.52
CA HIS A 193 11.66 16.74 -3.68
C HIS A 193 12.96 16.10 -4.18
N ALA A 194 13.81 15.68 -3.23
CA ALA A 194 15.06 14.99 -3.52
C ALA A 194 14.88 13.57 -4.09
N TYR A 195 13.69 12.98 -3.88
CA TYR A 195 13.34 11.63 -4.34
C TYR A 195 12.17 11.68 -5.32
N PRO A 196 12.05 10.72 -6.26
CA PRO A 196 10.96 10.68 -7.23
C PRO A 196 9.59 10.66 -6.54
N VAL A 197 8.65 11.43 -7.10
CA VAL A 197 7.24 11.39 -6.73
C VAL A 197 6.49 10.55 -7.75
N LEU A 198 5.75 9.57 -7.24
CA LEU A 198 4.89 8.68 -8.01
C LEU A 198 3.44 9.13 -7.84
N LEU A 199 2.75 9.35 -8.95
CA LEU A 199 1.30 9.50 -8.95
C LEU A 199 0.68 8.11 -9.05
N VAL A 200 -0.05 7.70 -8.02
CA VAL A 200 -0.74 6.41 -7.94
C VAL A 200 -2.24 6.65 -7.96
N ILE A 201 -2.91 6.06 -8.94
CA ILE A 201 -4.33 6.23 -9.17
C ILE A 201 -5.02 4.87 -9.03
N ARG A 202 -6.06 4.82 -8.20
CA ARG A 202 -7.03 3.73 -8.16
C ARG A 202 -8.32 4.16 -8.83
N ASP A 203 -8.75 3.41 -9.83
CA ASP A 203 -10.03 3.64 -10.50
C ASP A 203 -11.20 2.93 -9.79
N SER A 204 -12.41 3.14 -10.27
CA SER A 204 -13.63 2.51 -9.74
C SER A 204 -13.70 1.00 -9.98
N SER A 205 -12.95 0.46 -10.95
CA SER A 205 -12.82 -0.98 -11.17
C SER A 205 -11.92 -1.66 -10.12
N GLY A 206 -11.18 -0.86 -9.36
CA GLY A 206 -10.22 -1.33 -8.37
C GLY A 206 -8.82 -1.55 -8.93
N GLN A 207 -8.58 -1.23 -10.21
CA GLN A 207 -7.24 -1.24 -10.77
C GLN A 207 -6.42 -0.10 -10.17
N ILE A 208 -5.16 -0.38 -9.81
CA ILE A 208 -4.22 0.59 -9.29
C ILE A 208 -3.05 0.72 -10.26
N ARG A 209 -2.81 1.94 -10.75
CA ARG A 209 -1.73 2.26 -11.67
C ARG A 209 -0.87 3.40 -11.14
N TRP A 210 0.41 3.42 -11.49
CA TRP A 210 1.36 4.43 -11.06
C TRP A 210 2.15 5.02 -12.23
N MET A 211 2.68 6.21 -12.05
CA MET A 211 3.59 6.86 -12.98
C MET A 211 4.59 7.75 -12.22
N ASN A 212 5.86 7.77 -12.65
CA ASN A 212 6.85 8.72 -12.14
C ASN A 212 6.57 10.12 -12.71
N VAL A 213 5.95 10.97 -11.90
CA VAL A 213 5.59 12.33 -12.33
C VAL A 213 6.75 13.29 -12.24
N THR A 214 7.73 13.06 -11.37
CA THR A 214 8.96 13.86 -11.32
C THR A 214 9.71 13.75 -12.66
N GLU A 215 9.95 12.53 -13.14
CA GLU A 215 10.62 12.29 -14.43
C GLU A 215 9.81 12.82 -15.61
N TYR A 216 8.49 12.65 -15.60
CA TYR A 216 7.62 13.18 -16.63
C TYR A 216 7.73 14.70 -16.74
N LEU A 217 7.62 15.41 -15.62
CA LEU A 217 7.67 16.87 -15.59
C LEU A 217 9.07 17.39 -15.95
N GLN A 218 10.14 16.70 -15.54
CA GLN A 218 11.51 17.05 -15.96
C GLN A 218 11.69 17.02 -17.48
N ARG A 219 11.04 16.06 -18.17
CA ARG A 219 11.10 15.95 -19.64
C ARG A 219 10.25 16.99 -20.38
N GLN A 220 9.14 17.41 -19.79
CA GLN A 220 8.15 18.28 -20.42
C GLN A 220 8.32 19.77 -20.04
N GLY A 221 9.02 20.08 -18.95
CA GLY A 221 9.22 21.43 -18.42
C GLY A 221 8.33 21.76 -17.22
N THR A 222 8.49 22.96 -16.66
CA THR A 222 7.84 23.41 -15.41
C THR A 222 6.41 23.92 -15.57
N ASP A 223 6.00 24.33 -16.77
CA ASP A 223 4.66 24.89 -17.06
C ASP A 223 3.58 23.85 -17.42
N VAL A 224 3.86 22.58 -17.12
CA VAL A 224 2.98 21.47 -17.50
C VAL A 224 1.75 21.44 -16.59
N ARG A 225 0.58 21.67 -17.18
CA ARG A 225 -0.72 21.59 -16.47
C ARG A 225 -1.47 20.28 -16.68
N GLN A 226 -0.95 19.42 -17.55
CA GLN A 226 -1.58 18.17 -17.95
C GLN A 226 -0.51 17.09 -18.07
N ILE A 227 -0.70 15.99 -17.35
CA ILE A 227 0.13 14.81 -17.46
C ILE A 227 -0.62 13.80 -18.32
N GLU A 228 0.03 13.34 -19.38
CA GLU A 228 -0.40 12.15 -20.10
C GLU A 228 -0.11 10.92 -19.24
N PHE A 229 -1.14 10.36 -18.62
CA PHE A 229 -1.01 9.28 -17.66
C PHE A 229 -0.98 7.94 -18.38
N GLN A 230 0.22 7.39 -18.57
CA GLN A 230 0.39 6.08 -19.21
C GLN A 230 0.29 4.90 -18.23
N GLY A 231 0.40 5.18 -16.93
CA GLY A 231 0.06 4.28 -15.80
C GLY A 231 0.52 2.82 -15.91
N GLU A 232 1.59 2.45 -15.21
CA GLU A 232 1.99 1.03 -15.04
C GLU A 232 1.23 0.38 -13.86
N PRO A 233 0.95 -0.93 -13.87
CA PRO A 233 0.31 -1.60 -12.73
C PRO A 233 1.11 -1.42 -11.43
N PHE A 234 0.45 -0.97 -10.36
CA PHE A 234 1.07 -0.80 -9.05
C PHE A 234 0.98 -2.10 -8.24
N THR A 235 2.05 -2.87 -8.30
CA THR A 235 2.16 -4.23 -7.74
C THR A 235 3.48 -4.41 -7.01
N ALA A 236 3.57 -5.45 -6.16
CA ALA A 236 4.81 -5.77 -5.46
C ALA A 236 6.01 -5.96 -6.42
N GLU A 237 5.77 -6.58 -7.58
CA GLU A 237 6.78 -6.76 -8.62
C GLU A 237 7.24 -5.43 -9.22
N SER A 238 6.31 -4.54 -9.54
CA SER A 238 6.66 -3.19 -10.03
C SER A 238 7.47 -2.40 -9.00
N VAL A 239 7.17 -2.51 -7.70
CA VAL A 239 7.93 -1.81 -6.64
C VAL A 239 9.34 -2.40 -6.49
N LYS A 240 9.52 -3.71 -6.62
CA LYS A 240 10.86 -4.32 -6.67
C LYS A 240 11.67 -3.80 -7.87
N GLN A 241 11.02 -3.63 -9.02
CA GLN A 241 11.66 -3.05 -10.20
C GLN A 241 11.98 -1.57 -10.01
N MET A 242 11.14 -0.80 -9.31
CA MET A 242 11.45 0.59 -8.93
C MET A 242 12.73 0.67 -8.11
N ARG A 243 12.92 -0.23 -7.13
CA ARG A 243 14.18 -0.32 -6.38
C ARG A 243 15.35 -0.47 -7.35
N ALA A 244 15.30 -1.41 -8.30
CA ALA A 244 16.41 -1.58 -9.25
C ALA A 244 16.67 -0.35 -10.15
N ARG A 245 15.67 0.52 -10.35
CA ARG A 245 15.77 1.74 -11.18
C ARG A 245 16.24 2.97 -10.39
N PHE A 246 15.92 3.05 -9.10
CA PHE A 246 16.12 4.25 -8.27
C PHE A 246 17.07 4.05 -7.09
N ALA A 247 17.45 2.80 -6.80
CA ALA A 247 18.46 2.43 -5.79
C ALA A 247 19.88 2.36 -6.37
#